data_AF-A0A9D5FIH3-F1
#
_entry.id   AF-A0A9D5FIH3-F1
#
_cell.length_a   1.000
_cell.length_b   1.000
_cell.length_c   1.000
_cell.angle_alpha   90.00
_cell.angle_beta   90.00
_cell.angle_gamma   90.00
#
_symmetry.space_group_name_H-M   'P 1'
#
loop_
_entity.id
_entity.type
_entity.pdbx_description
1 polymer ?
#
loop_
_entity_poly.entity_id
_entity_poly.type
_entity_poly.pdbx_seq_one_letter_code
_entity_poly.pdbx_strand_id
1 'polypeptide(L)'
;MDNEDPQTLAEQIAKSEAGKYVDRIYLLKANFFVFDKNYHEILKIVKTEGHQKEMFELWDLKNRHLLALSINEVLRLLHNFLASSQSLVAQTRVRINKWYKGNAFLNEYQAQVNQRFASNPIAGFIQDLRDYNVHYSLPVSNATFSIHPTQEGSNSVSLTYSYV
;
A
#
# COMPACT_ATOMS: atom_id res chain seq x y z
N MET A 1 31.63 -39.53 18.73
CA MET A 1 30.75 -38.59 18.01
C MET A 1 30.62 -37.40 18.91
N ASP A 2 31.36 -36.34 18.61
CA ASP A 2 31.21 -35.08 19.32
C ASP A 2 29.81 -34.55 19.01
N ASN A 3 28.97 -34.44 20.04
CA ASN A 3 27.70 -33.73 19.93
C ASN A 3 28.05 -32.26 19.76
N GLU A 4 28.05 -31.77 18.52
CA GLU A 4 28.12 -30.34 18.28
C GLU A 4 26.97 -29.66 19.04
N ASP A 5 27.32 -28.66 19.83
CA ASP A 5 26.37 -27.86 20.61
C ASP A 5 25.29 -27.29 19.67
N PRO A 6 23.98 -27.51 19.95
CA PRO A 6 22.88 -27.02 19.12
C PRO A 6 22.95 -25.53 18.78
N GLN A 7 23.52 -24.69 19.66
CA GLN A 7 23.73 -23.27 19.35
C GLN A 7 24.78 -23.06 18.25
N THR A 8 25.86 -23.81 18.32
CA THR A 8 26.94 -23.79 17.32
C THR A 8 26.42 -24.23 15.95
N LEU A 9 25.60 -25.28 15.90
CA LEU A 9 24.98 -25.74 14.65
C LEU A 9 24.00 -24.71 14.07
N ALA A 10 23.19 -24.07 14.92
CA ALA A 10 22.26 -23.02 14.50
C ALA A 10 23.00 -21.80 13.89
N GLU A 11 24.12 -21.40 14.49
CA GLU A 11 24.96 -20.33 13.93
C GLU A 11 25.57 -20.70 12.57
N GLN A 12 26.02 -21.95 12.41
CA GLN A 12 26.56 -22.43 11.15
C GLN A 12 25.49 -22.43 10.04
N ILE A 13 24.26 -22.86 10.37
CA ILE A 13 23.12 -22.82 9.44
C ILE A 13 22.79 -21.36 9.05
N ALA A 14 22.75 -20.44 10.01
CA ALA A 14 22.48 -19.02 9.75
C ALA A 14 23.53 -18.38 8.83
N LYS A 15 24.81 -18.74 9.00
CA LYS A 15 25.92 -18.19 8.19
C LYS A 15 26.04 -18.84 6.80
N SER A 16 25.36 -19.97 6.57
CA SER A 16 25.36 -20.67 5.29
C SER A 16 24.74 -19.84 4.16
N GLU A 17 25.01 -20.22 2.91
CA GLU A 17 24.34 -19.60 1.74
C GLU A 17 22.82 -19.76 1.81
N ALA A 18 22.33 -20.92 2.23
CA ALA A 18 20.89 -21.16 2.42
C ALA A 18 20.30 -20.21 3.49
N GLY A 19 20.98 -20.03 4.62
CA GLY A 19 20.60 -19.10 5.67
C GLY A 19 20.45 -17.66 5.15
N LYS A 20 21.41 -17.20 4.34
CA LYS A 20 21.34 -15.89 3.68
C LYS A 20 20.11 -15.74 2.78
N TYR A 21 19.73 -16.77 2.02
CA TYR A 21 18.52 -16.71 1.19
C TYR A 21 17.23 -16.68 2.01
N VAL A 22 17.17 -17.47 3.09
CA VAL A 22 16.05 -17.46 4.03
C VAL A 22 15.85 -16.06 4.62
N ASP A 23 16.92 -15.41 5.09
CA ASP A 23 16.88 -14.06 5.62
C ASP A 23 16.40 -13.03 4.59
N ARG A 24 16.90 -13.13 3.35
CA ARG A 24 16.46 -12.27 2.23
C ARG A 24 14.96 -12.41 1.98
N ILE A 25 14.44 -13.63 1.97
CA ILE A 25 13.01 -13.90 1.78
C ILE A 25 12.18 -13.31 2.93
N TYR A 26 12.58 -13.53 4.18
CA TYR A 26 11.87 -12.97 5.34
C TYR A 26 11.82 -11.44 5.29
N LEU A 27 12.93 -10.80 4.90
CA LEU A 27 13.00 -9.35 4.81
C LEU A 27 12.10 -8.79 3.69
N LEU A 28 12.05 -9.45 2.53
CA LEU A 28 11.12 -9.08 1.47
C LEU A 28 9.65 -9.28 1.91
N LYS A 29 9.35 -10.38 2.62
CA LYS A 29 8.01 -10.64 3.16
C LYS A 29 7.57 -9.58 4.16
N ALA A 30 8.46 -9.17 5.07
CA ALA A 30 8.16 -8.13 6.06
C ALA A 30 7.82 -6.79 5.38
N ASN A 31 8.60 -6.40 4.37
CA ASN A 31 8.34 -5.19 3.59
C ASN A 31 7.00 -5.27 2.84
N PHE A 32 6.73 -6.41 2.20
CA PHE A 32 5.48 -6.63 1.49
C PHE A 32 4.27 -6.61 2.43
N PHE A 33 4.39 -7.19 3.63
CA PHE A 33 3.34 -7.19 4.64
C PHE A 33 2.88 -5.77 5.02
N VAL A 34 3.82 -4.84 5.22
CA VAL A 34 3.46 -3.45 5.55
C VAL A 34 2.64 -2.81 4.44
N PHE A 35 3.08 -2.95 3.18
CA PHE A 35 2.33 -2.46 2.02
C PHE A 35 0.94 -3.11 1.93
N ASP A 36 0.88 -4.44 2.04
CA ASP A 36 -0.34 -5.22 1.91
C ASP A 36 -1.40 -4.83 2.95
N LYS A 37 -0.99 -4.60 4.20
CA LYS A 37 -1.90 -4.13 5.25
C LYS A 37 -2.47 -2.75 4.96
N ASN A 38 -1.62 -1.80 4.56
CA ASN A 38 -2.09 -0.46 4.20
C ASN A 38 -3.03 -0.47 2.99
N TYR A 39 -2.76 -1.33 2.00
CA TYR A 39 -3.65 -1.54 0.87
C TYR A 39 -5.02 -2.07 1.31
N HIS A 40 -5.07 -3.08 2.18
CA HIS A 40 -6.35 -3.64 2.64
C HIS A 40 -7.14 -2.66 3.51
N GLU A 41 -6.48 -1.85 4.34
CA GLU A 41 -7.14 -0.85 5.19
C GLU A 41 -7.81 0.24 4.35
N ILE A 42 -7.11 0.81 3.37
CA ILE A 42 -7.73 1.82 2.49
C ILE A 42 -8.84 1.21 1.63
N LEU A 43 -8.63 -0.02 1.14
CA LEU A 43 -9.63 -0.71 0.33
C LEU A 43 -10.92 -0.93 1.11
N LYS A 44 -10.84 -1.20 2.41
CA LYS A 44 -12.01 -1.40 3.27
C LYS A 44 -12.89 -0.14 3.33
N ILE A 45 -12.29 1.05 3.41
CA ILE A 45 -13.03 2.32 3.45
C ILE A 45 -13.54 2.73 2.05
N VAL A 46 -12.80 2.41 0.99
CA VAL A 46 -13.23 2.71 -0.38
C VAL A 46 -14.35 1.76 -0.84
N LYS A 47 -14.30 0.50 -0.42
CA LYS A 47 -15.28 -0.54 -0.79
C LYS A 47 -16.45 -0.68 0.18
N THR A 48 -16.69 0.28 1.07
CA THR A 48 -17.91 0.29 1.89
C THR A 48 -19.15 0.59 1.02
N GLU A 49 -19.47 -0.33 0.10
CA GLU A 49 -20.76 -0.51 -0.52
C GLU A 49 -21.72 -1.02 0.56
N GLY A 50 -22.79 -0.29 0.86
CA GLY A 50 -23.89 -0.80 1.70
C GLY A 50 -24.18 -0.05 2.99
N HIS A 51 -23.40 0.95 3.37
CA HIS A 51 -23.64 1.72 4.59
C HIS A 51 -24.48 3.00 4.34
N GLN A 52 -25.52 2.89 3.51
CA GLN A 52 -26.35 4.06 3.14
C GLN A 52 -26.86 4.81 4.38
N LYS A 53 -27.33 4.07 5.39
CA LYS A 53 -27.84 4.63 6.65
C LYS A 53 -26.74 5.40 7.42
N GLU A 54 -25.55 4.82 7.54
CA GLU A 54 -24.43 5.46 8.24
C GLU A 54 -23.88 6.65 7.46
N MET A 55 -23.93 6.62 6.12
CA MET A 55 -23.62 7.77 5.27
C MET A 55 -24.62 8.91 5.47
N PHE A 56 -25.93 8.62 5.55
CA PHE A 56 -26.95 9.61 5.87
C PHE A 56 -26.74 10.21 7.27
N GLU A 57 -26.42 9.38 8.27
CA GLU A 57 -26.14 9.83 9.63
C GLU A 57 -24.88 10.71 9.66
N LEU A 58 -23.81 10.36 8.96
CA LEU A 58 -22.58 11.16 8.86
C LEU A 58 -22.80 12.52 8.18
N TRP A 59 -23.79 12.65 7.29
CA TRP A 59 -24.12 13.91 6.59
C TRP A 59 -25.09 14.82 7.34
N ASP A 60 -25.66 14.37 8.46
CA ASP A 60 -26.44 15.22 9.34
C ASP A 60 -25.60 16.41 9.83
N LEU A 61 -26.17 17.62 9.85
CA LEU A 61 -25.49 18.85 10.29
C LEU A 61 -24.93 18.71 11.70
N LYS A 62 -25.57 17.93 12.58
CA LYS A 62 -25.06 17.68 13.94
C LYS A 62 -23.80 16.81 13.96
N ASN A 63 -23.55 16.06 12.89
CA ASN A 63 -22.46 15.10 12.74
C ASN A 63 -21.33 15.61 11.85
N ARG A 64 -21.28 16.91 11.53
CA ARG A 64 -20.19 17.53 10.74
C ARG A 64 -18.79 17.22 11.27
N HIS A 65 -18.64 17.12 12.59
CA HIS A 65 -17.37 16.73 13.21
C HIS A 65 -16.98 15.28 12.90
N LEU A 66 -17.94 14.35 12.87
CA LEU A 66 -17.71 12.95 12.49
C LEU A 66 -17.32 12.85 11.01
N LEU A 67 -17.97 13.62 10.13
CA LEU A 67 -17.60 13.70 8.71
C LEU A 67 -16.15 14.17 8.54
N ALA A 68 -15.73 15.20 9.28
CA ALA A 68 -14.35 15.68 9.27
C ALA A 68 -13.36 14.59 9.75
N LEU A 69 -13.71 13.85 10.81
CA LEU A 69 -12.90 12.72 11.28
C LEU A 69 -12.79 11.61 10.22
N SER A 70 -13.88 11.29 9.52
CA SER A 70 -13.88 10.31 8.43
C SER A 70 -12.99 10.77 7.25
N ILE A 71 -13.05 12.04 6.86
CA ILE A 71 -12.16 12.60 5.84
C ILE A 71 -10.69 12.49 6.26
N ASN A 72 -10.38 12.84 7.51
CA ASN A 72 -9.03 12.74 8.06
C ASN A 72 -8.52 11.29 8.06
N GLU A 73 -9.39 10.33 8.36
CA GLU A 73 -9.03 8.91 8.34
C GLU A 73 -8.76 8.40 6.92
N VAL A 74 -9.57 8.79 5.94
CA VAL A 74 -9.31 8.50 4.52
C VAL A 74 -7.97 9.08 4.09
N LEU A 75 -7.68 10.32 4.47
CA LEU A 75 -6.42 10.99 4.17
C LEU A 75 -5.22 10.26 4.79
N ARG A 76 -5.33 9.86 6.06
CA ARG A 76 -4.29 9.09 6.77
C ARG A 76 -4.02 7.75 6.08
N LEU A 77 -5.08 7.01 5.72
CA LEU A 77 -4.95 5.71 5.06
C LEU A 77 -4.38 5.85 3.64
N LEU A 78 -4.80 6.86 2.88
CA LEU A 78 -4.23 7.17 1.57
C LEU A 78 -2.74 7.49 1.66
N HIS A 79 -2.36 8.35 2.60
CA HIS A 79 -0.96 8.68 2.84
C HIS A 79 -0.15 7.43 3.17
N ASN A 80 -0.62 6.60 4.10
CA ASN A 80 0.08 5.40 4.50
C ASN A 80 0.20 4.36 3.37
N PHE A 81 -0.83 4.20 2.55
CA PHE A 81 -0.78 3.34 1.36
C PHE A 81 0.28 3.84 0.37
N LEU A 82 0.28 5.14 0.03
CA LEU A 82 1.25 5.72 -0.90
C LEU A 82 2.68 5.63 -0.36
N ALA A 83 2.89 5.99 0.91
CA ALA A 83 4.20 5.93 1.56
C ALA A 83 4.74 4.48 1.67
N SER A 84 3.88 3.51 1.99
CA SER A 84 4.29 2.10 2.06
C SER A 84 4.59 1.51 0.68
N SER A 85 3.87 1.92 -0.37
CA SER A 85 4.16 1.53 -1.76
C SER A 85 5.55 2.00 -2.20
N GLN A 86 5.92 3.24 -1.87
CA GLN A 86 7.25 3.80 -2.14
C GLN A 86 8.33 3.03 -1.39
N SER A 87 8.09 2.80 -0.10
CA SER A 87 9.03 2.09 0.77
C SER A 87 9.31 0.68 0.23
N LEU A 88 8.26 -0.05 -0.17
CA LEU A 88 8.40 -1.38 -0.76
C LEU A 88 9.27 -1.35 -2.02
N VAL A 89 8.99 -0.45 -2.97
CA VAL A 89 9.74 -0.36 -4.23
C VAL A 89 11.19 0.04 -3.98
N ALA A 90 11.42 1.10 -3.21
CA ALA A 90 12.74 1.64 -2.93
C ALA A 90 13.63 0.61 -2.21
N GLN A 91 13.10 0.01 -1.13
CA GLN A 91 13.86 -0.97 -0.35
C GLN A 91 14.11 -2.25 -1.15
N THR A 92 13.15 -2.72 -1.95
CA THR A 92 13.35 -3.89 -2.83
C THR A 92 14.48 -3.62 -3.83
N ARG A 93 14.45 -2.46 -4.52
CA ARG A 93 15.51 -2.10 -5.48
C ARG A 93 16.89 -2.03 -4.83
N VAL A 94 17.01 -1.34 -3.69
CA VAL A 94 18.28 -1.23 -2.95
C VAL A 94 18.80 -2.60 -2.52
N ARG A 95 17.92 -3.47 -2.01
CA ARG A 95 18.29 -4.80 -1.54
C ARG A 95 18.69 -5.73 -2.69
N ILE A 96 17.91 -5.79 -3.77
CA ILE A 96 18.23 -6.61 -4.95
C ILE A 96 19.56 -6.18 -5.56
N ASN A 97 19.78 -4.87 -5.75
CA ASN A 97 21.06 -4.34 -6.23
C ASN A 97 22.23 -4.74 -5.32
N LYS A 98 22.05 -4.71 -3.99
CA LYS A 98 23.09 -5.10 -3.03
C LYS A 98 23.35 -6.61 -3.07
N TRP A 99 22.32 -7.44 -3.12
CA TRP A 99 22.42 -8.90 -3.02
C TRP A 99 22.93 -9.57 -4.28
N TYR A 100 22.67 -8.97 -5.44
CA TYR A 100 22.96 -9.55 -6.75
C TYR A 100 23.89 -8.66 -7.59
N LYS A 101 24.68 -7.80 -6.96
CA LYS A 101 25.69 -6.98 -7.65
C LYS A 101 26.64 -7.88 -8.44
N GLY A 102 26.74 -7.65 -9.75
CA GLY A 102 27.58 -8.45 -10.65
C GLY A 102 27.03 -9.84 -11.00
N ASN A 103 25.81 -10.17 -10.56
CA ASN A 103 25.14 -11.43 -10.90
C ASN A 103 24.19 -11.24 -12.10
N ALA A 104 24.11 -12.23 -12.99
CA ALA A 104 23.24 -12.21 -14.17
C ALA A 104 21.75 -11.99 -13.83
N PHE A 105 21.30 -12.47 -12.66
CA PHE A 105 19.94 -12.26 -12.15
C PHE A 105 19.56 -10.79 -12.05
N LEU A 106 20.51 -9.89 -11.76
CA LEU A 106 20.20 -8.47 -11.66
C LEU A 106 19.73 -7.89 -13.00
N ASN A 107 20.28 -8.37 -14.12
CA ASN A 107 19.86 -7.96 -15.46
C ASN A 107 18.45 -8.46 -15.77
N GLU A 108 18.14 -9.71 -15.40
CA GLU A 108 16.80 -10.28 -15.55
C GLU A 108 15.76 -9.50 -14.71
N TYR A 109 16.09 -9.23 -13.45
CA TYR A 109 15.25 -8.40 -12.57
C TYR A 109 14.97 -7.03 -13.20
N GLN A 110 16.01 -6.33 -13.68
CA GLN A 110 15.83 -5.01 -14.27
C GLN A 110 15.01 -5.06 -15.58
N ALA A 111 15.18 -6.10 -16.39
CA ALA A 111 14.37 -6.33 -17.58
C ALA A 111 12.89 -6.50 -17.23
N GLN A 112 12.57 -7.29 -16.20
CA GLN A 112 11.19 -7.45 -15.71
C GLN A 112 10.60 -6.16 -15.16
N VAL A 113 11.39 -5.38 -14.40
CA VAL A 113 10.96 -4.06 -13.91
C VAL A 113 10.62 -3.14 -15.08
N ASN A 114 11.49 -3.05 -16.08
CA ASN A 114 11.26 -2.20 -17.24
C ASN A 114 10.03 -2.65 -18.03
N GLN A 115 9.91 -3.95 -18.31
CA GLN A 115 8.80 -4.52 -19.07
C GLN A 115 7.45 -4.24 -18.42
N ARG A 116 7.35 -4.35 -17.09
CA ARG A 116 6.07 -4.26 -16.37
C ARG A 116 5.68 -2.84 -15.96
N PHE A 117 6.66 -1.97 -15.73
CA PHE A 117 6.42 -0.68 -15.09
C PHE A 117 6.82 0.55 -15.92
N ALA A 118 7.78 0.45 -16.87
CA ALA A 118 8.31 1.63 -17.55
C ALA A 118 7.26 2.40 -18.38
N SER A 119 6.31 1.68 -18.97
CA SER A 119 5.23 2.26 -19.77
C SER A 119 3.84 1.99 -19.16
N ASN A 120 3.79 1.70 -17.86
CA ASN A 120 2.54 1.40 -17.18
C ASN A 120 1.92 2.71 -16.65
N PRO A 121 0.79 3.18 -17.22
CA PRO A 121 0.19 4.45 -16.84
C PRO A 121 -0.32 4.45 -15.39
N ILE A 122 -0.75 3.29 -14.87
CA ILE A 122 -1.19 3.17 -13.47
C ILE A 122 0.00 3.33 -12.53
N ALA A 123 1.14 2.72 -12.86
CA ALA A 123 2.35 2.86 -12.06
C ALA A 123 2.84 4.32 -12.04
N GLY A 124 2.80 5.01 -13.18
CA GLY A 124 3.09 6.44 -13.28
C GLY A 124 2.14 7.28 -12.43
N PHE A 125 0.83 7.07 -12.59
CA PHE A 125 -0.18 7.77 -11.79
C PHE A 125 0.02 7.61 -10.28
N ILE A 126 0.25 6.38 -9.79
CA ILE A 126 0.49 6.14 -8.36
C ILE A 126 1.78 6.83 -7.89
N GLN A 127 2.80 6.88 -8.75
CA GLN A 127 4.03 7.60 -8.45
C GLN A 127 3.79 9.11 -8.33
N ASP A 128 3.06 9.70 -9.27
CA ASP A 128 2.74 11.13 -9.29
C ASP A 128 1.85 11.50 -8.10
N LEU A 129 0.82 10.69 -7.82
CA LEU A 129 -0.08 10.88 -6.68
C LEU A 129 0.68 10.85 -5.36
N ARG A 130 1.64 9.93 -5.22
CA ARG A 130 2.53 9.88 -4.07
C ARG A 130 3.38 11.15 -3.97
N ASP A 131 4.05 11.54 -5.06
CA ASP A 131 4.96 12.68 -5.05
C ASP A 131 4.21 13.96 -4.67
N TYR A 132 2.98 14.12 -5.17
CA TYR A 132 2.07 15.17 -4.74
C TYR A 132 1.71 15.07 -3.24
N ASN A 133 1.29 13.89 -2.77
CA ASN A 133 0.83 13.69 -1.39
C ASN A 133 1.93 13.91 -0.35
N VAL A 134 3.17 13.51 -0.66
CA VAL A 134 4.31 13.58 0.26
C VAL A 134 5.00 14.95 0.21
N HIS A 135 5.03 15.61 -0.94
CA HIS A 135 5.85 16.82 -1.13
C HIS A 135 5.05 18.11 -1.36
N TYR A 136 3.76 18.02 -1.71
CA TYR A 136 2.95 19.20 -2.03
C TYR A 136 1.76 19.38 -1.08
N SER A 137 0.76 18.50 -1.15
CA SER A 137 -0.40 18.61 -0.28
C SER A 137 -1.18 17.30 -0.20
N LEU A 138 -2.02 17.18 0.83
CA LEU A 138 -3.03 16.15 0.87
C LEU A 138 -4.07 16.41 -0.25
N PRO A 139 -4.46 15.38 -1.02
CA PRO A 139 -5.21 15.58 -2.26
C PRO A 139 -6.71 15.70 -1.94
N VAL A 140 -7.22 15.11 -0.84
CA VAL A 140 -8.65 15.24 -0.48
C VAL A 140 -8.88 16.47 0.40
N SER A 141 -9.79 17.34 -0.03
CA SER A 141 -10.23 18.50 0.75
C SER A 141 -11.69 18.40 1.18
N ASN A 142 -12.52 17.66 0.44
CA ASN A 142 -13.97 17.68 0.57
C ASN A 142 -14.59 16.31 0.29
N ALA A 143 -15.76 16.07 0.89
CA ALA A 143 -16.62 14.93 0.60
C ALA A 143 -17.94 15.43 0.00
N THR A 144 -18.40 14.77 -1.06
CA THR A 144 -19.66 15.08 -1.75
C THR A 144 -20.63 13.93 -1.56
N PHE A 145 -21.88 14.25 -1.22
CA PHE A 145 -22.97 13.30 -1.13
C PHE A 145 -23.84 13.38 -2.36
N SER A 146 -24.05 12.25 -3.02
CA SER A 146 -24.92 12.15 -4.19
C SER A 146 -25.97 11.07 -3.98
N ILE A 147 -27.20 11.37 -4.41
CA ILE A 147 -28.29 10.41 -4.51
C ILE A 147 -28.50 10.16 -6.00
N HIS A 148 -28.36 8.90 -6.42
CA HIS A 148 -28.56 8.49 -7.80
C HIS A 148 -29.85 7.66 -7.90
N PRO A 149 -30.79 8.02 -8.79
CA PRO A 149 -31.95 7.18 -9.08
C PRO A 149 -31.48 5.88 -9.74
N THR A 150 -31.92 4.72 -9.26
CA THR A 150 -31.72 3.44 -9.94
C THR A 150 -32.91 3.11 -10.84
N GLN A 151 -32.67 2.31 -11.88
CA GLN A 151 -33.71 1.92 -12.85
C GLN A 151 -34.86 1.10 -12.22
N GLU A 152 -34.67 0.58 -11.00
CA GLU A 152 -35.67 -0.20 -10.25
C GLU A 152 -36.52 0.65 -9.30
N GLY A 153 -36.42 1.99 -9.35
CA GLY A 153 -37.17 2.90 -8.46
C GLY A 153 -36.60 3.00 -7.04
N SER A 154 -35.42 2.43 -6.80
CA SER A 154 -34.63 2.64 -5.59
C SER A 154 -33.66 3.81 -5.77
N ASN A 155 -33.16 4.37 -4.68
CA ASN A 155 -32.10 5.37 -4.71
C ASN A 155 -30.80 4.72 -4.24
N SER A 156 -29.72 4.85 -5.02
CA SER A 156 -28.37 4.56 -4.54
C SER A 156 -27.74 5.83 -3.98
N VAL A 157 -26.91 5.65 -2.96
CA VAL A 157 -26.25 6.73 -2.22
C VAL A 157 -24.77 6.49 -2.29
N SER A 158 -24.02 7.53 -2.67
CA SER A 158 -22.57 7.48 -2.72
C SER A 158 -21.94 8.68 -2.03
N LEU A 159 -20.84 8.42 -1.34
CA LEU A 159 -19.94 9.45 -0.82
C LEU A 159 -18.71 9.48 -1.71
N THR A 160 -18.47 10.61 -2.35
CA THR A 160 -17.31 10.81 -3.22
C THR A 160 -16.37 11.84 -2.61
N TYR A 161 -15.16 11.42 -2.30
CA TYR A 161 -14.10 12.33 -1.88
C TYR A 161 -13.49 12.99 -3.12
N SER A 162 -13.43 14.32 -3.12
CA SER A 162 -12.99 15.11 -4.28
C SER A 162 -11.64 15.77 -4.02
N TYR A 163 -10.88 15.90 -5.09
CA TYR A 163 -9.57 16.53 -5.13
C TYR A 163 -9.68 18.01 -5.54
N VAL A 164 -8.80 18.89 -5.04
CA VAL A 164 -8.65 20.28 -5.51
C VAL A 164 -7.51 20.36 -6.50
#